data_AF-A0A962R0Q3-F1
#
_entry.id   AF-A0A962R0Q3-F1
#
_cell.length_a   1.000
_cell.length_b   1.000
_cell.length_c   1.000
_cell.angle_alpha   90.00
_cell.angle_beta   90.00
_cell.angle_gamma   90.00
#
_symmetry.space_group_name_H-M   'P 1'
#
loop_
_entity.id
_entity.type
_entity.pdbx_description
1 polymer ?
#
loop_
_entity_poly.entity_id
_entity_poly.type
_entity_poly.pdbx_seq_one_letter_code
_entity_poly.pdbx_strand_id
1 'polypeptide(L)'
;MTELKNDRFLRALLRQPVDRTPVWMMRQAGRYLPEYRATRKQAGSFLDLCKNNELACEVTLQPLRRYPMDAAILFSDILTVPDALGLGLYFEEGEGPKFRKTVRSEADLAGLNTISAEDDLGYVMAAVRTIRRE
;
A
#
# COMPACT_ATOMS: atom_id res chain seq x y z
N MET A 1 -10.04 -19.34 -8.98
CA MET A 1 -8.84 -18.49 -8.87
C MET A 1 -8.26 -18.32 -10.27
N THR A 2 -7.94 -17.10 -10.69
CA THR A 2 -7.22 -16.88 -11.95
C THR A 2 -5.83 -17.49 -11.86
N GLU A 3 -5.44 -18.22 -12.89
CA GLU A 3 -4.13 -18.87 -12.99
C GLU A 3 -3.03 -17.80 -13.15
N LEU A 4 -1.95 -17.92 -12.38
CA LEU A 4 -0.82 -16.99 -12.45
C LEU A 4 0.05 -17.32 -13.67
N LYS A 5 0.20 -16.36 -14.58
CA LYS A 5 1.12 -16.48 -15.73
C LYS A 5 2.60 -16.39 -15.33
N ASN A 6 2.89 -15.76 -14.20
CA ASN A 6 4.23 -15.65 -13.61
C ASN A 6 4.15 -15.92 -12.11
N ASP A 7 4.85 -16.95 -11.65
CA ASP A 7 4.91 -17.38 -10.26
C ASP A 7 6.35 -17.43 -9.71
N ARG A 8 7.34 -16.93 -10.48
CA ARG A 8 8.77 -17.04 -10.15
C ARG A 8 9.08 -16.49 -8.76
N PHE A 9 8.49 -15.34 -8.43
CA PHE A 9 8.66 -14.71 -7.12
C PHE A 9 8.24 -15.65 -5.98
N LEU A 10 7.07 -16.29 -6.09
CA LEU A 10 6.57 -17.22 -5.08
C LEU A 10 7.46 -18.46 -4.97
N ARG A 11 7.83 -19.07 -6.10
CA ARG A 11 8.71 -20.24 -6.13
C ARG A 11 10.07 -19.95 -5.51
N ALA A 12 10.68 -18.81 -5.85
CA ALA A 12 11.98 -18.41 -5.30
C ALA A 12 11.92 -18.24 -3.77
N LEU A 13 10.89 -17.57 -3.24
CA LEU A 13 10.70 -17.43 -1.78
C LEU A 13 10.52 -18.78 -1.08
N LEU A 14 9.88 -19.74 -1.75
CA LEU A 14 9.71 -21.12 -1.27
C LEU A 14 10.93 -22.01 -1.54
N ARG A 15 12.04 -21.45 -2.06
CA ARG A 15 13.27 -22.18 -2.40
C ARG A 15 13.06 -23.30 -3.44
N GLN A 16 12.11 -23.11 -4.34
CA GLN A 16 11.85 -24.01 -5.47
C GLN A 16 12.68 -23.59 -6.70
N PRO A 17 12.95 -24.50 -7.65
CA PRO A 17 13.66 -24.17 -8.88
C PRO A 17 12.94 -23.08 -9.69
N VAL A 18 13.70 -22.15 -10.27
CA VAL A 18 13.22 -21.05 -11.13
C VAL A 18 14.07 -20.92 -12.39
N ASP A 19 13.50 -20.40 -13.47
CA ASP A 19 14.18 -20.18 -14.77
C ASP A 19 15.09 -18.95 -14.77
N ARG A 20 14.84 -17.99 -13.88
CA ARG A 20 15.68 -16.81 -13.64
C ARG A 20 15.41 -16.25 -12.24
N THR A 21 16.34 -15.45 -11.71
CA THR A 21 16.13 -14.72 -10.45
C THR A 21 14.98 -13.72 -10.61
N PRO A 22 13.92 -13.78 -9.79
CA PRO A 22 12.82 -12.83 -9.86
C PRO A 22 13.21 -11.46 -9.28
N VAL A 23 12.64 -10.38 -9.82
CA VAL A 23 12.90 -9.01 -9.38
C VAL A 23 11.60 -8.22 -9.16
N TRP A 24 11.58 -7.48 -8.07
CA TRP A 24 10.67 -6.37 -7.78
C TRP A 24 11.43 -5.32 -6.97
N MET A 25 10.87 -4.11 -6.82
CA MET A 25 11.55 -3.05 -6.08
C MET A 25 10.67 -2.49 -4.96
N MET A 26 11.24 -2.35 -3.76
CA MET A 26 10.59 -1.59 -2.71
C MET A 26 10.31 -0.16 -3.20
N ARG A 27 9.09 0.32 -2.98
CA ARG A 27 8.61 1.63 -3.46
C ARG A 27 8.67 1.79 -4.99
N GLN A 28 8.47 0.70 -5.75
CA GLN A 28 8.35 0.75 -7.22
C GLN A 28 7.25 1.71 -7.72
N ALA A 29 6.15 1.84 -6.99
CA ALA A 29 5.15 2.88 -7.22
C ALA A 29 5.52 4.13 -6.41
N GLY A 30 6.07 5.16 -7.07
CA GLY A 30 6.55 6.32 -6.33
C GLY A 30 6.95 7.52 -7.17
N ARG A 31 7.37 8.59 -6.47
CA ARG A 31 7.64 9.93 -7.03
C ARG A 31 8.69 9.97 -8.13
N TYR A 32 9.50 8.94 -8.31
CA TYR A 32 10.46 8.87 -9.42
C TYR A 32 9.77 8.71 -10.78
N LEU A 33 8.54 8.17 -10.80
CA LEU A 33 7.72 8.04 -11.99
C LEU A 33 6.91 9.34 -12.25
N PRO A 34 7.00 9.96 -13.45
CA PRO A 34 6.19 11.13 -13.77
C PRO A 34 4.67 10.87 -13.75
N GLU A 35 4.22 9.69 -14.20
CA GLU A 35 2.83 9.25 -14.16
C GLU A 35 2.30 9.11 -12.73
N TYR A 36 3.11 8.61 -11.80
CA TYR A 36 2.76 8.59 -10.38
C TYR A 36 2.51 10.01 -9.85
N ARG A 37 3.39 10.95 -10.21
CA ARG A 37 3.23 12.36 -9.80
C ARG A 37 1.95 12.97 -10.38
N ALA A 38 1.55 12.57 -11.59
CA ALA A 38 0.30 13.01 -12.20
C ALA A 38 -0.93 12.43 -11.47
N THR A 39 -0.97 11.13 -11.22
CA THR A 39 -2.06 10.47 -10.46
C THR A 39 -2.16 11.03 -9.04
N ARG A 40 -1.02 11.25 -8.37
CA ARG A 40 -1.00 11.83 -7.02
C ARG A 40 -1.61 13.24 -6.96
N LYS A 41 -1.46 14.06 -8.02
CA LYS A 41 -2.10 15.38 -8.08
C LYS A 41 -3.62 15.29 -8.15
N GLN A 42 -4.16 14.23 -8.74
CA GLN A 42 -5.61 14.00 -8.83
C GLN A 42 -6.22 13.61 -7.48
N ALA A 43 -5.47 12.89 -6.64
CA ALA A 43 -5.91 12.44 -5.33
C ALA A 43 -5.96 13.55 -4.26
N GLY A 44 -5.29 14.69 -4.47
CA GLY A 44 -5.18 15.76 -3.49
C GLY A 44 -4.12 15.48 -2.42
N SER A 45 -4.31 14.45 -1.58
CA SER A 45 -3.36 14.07 -0.54
C SER A 45 -2.83 12.64 -0.68
N PHE A 46 -1.76 12.31 0.06
CA PHE A 46 -1.22 10.95 0.08
C PHE A 46 -2.18 9.95 0.75
N LEU A 47 -2.91 10.39 1.79
CA LEU A 47 -3.86 9.53 2.47
C LEU A 47 -5.09 9.26 1.60
N ASP A 48 -5.57 10.29 0.88
CA ASP A 48 -6.67 10.14 -0.08
C ASP A 48 -6.29 9.21 -1.23
N LEU A 49 -5.03 9.28 -1.69
CA LEU A 49 -4.52 8.33 -2.68
C LEU A 49 -4.56 6.88 -2.16
N CYS A 50 -4.26 6.65 -0.88
CA CYS A 50 -4.34 5.32 -0.27
C CYS A 50 -5.79 4.85 -0.06
N LYS A 51 -6.71 5.78 0.21
CA LYS A 51 -8.14 5.49 0.45
C LYS A 51 -8.96 5.32 -0.83
N ASN A 52 -8.46 5.80 -1.97
CA ASN A 52 -9.05 5.61 -3.28
C ASN A 52 -8.50 4.34 -3.95
N ASN A 53 -9.32 3.29 -4.02
CA ASN A 53 -8.94 1.99 -4.56
C ASN A 53 -8.61 2.02 -6.06
N GLU A 54 -9.28 2.83 -6.88
CA GLU A 54 -8.96 2.96 -8.31
C GLU A 54 -7.59 3.62 -8.51
N LEU A 55 -7.31 4.71 -7.80
CA LEU A 55 -6.04 5.42 -7.91
C LEU A 55 -4.89 4.63 -7.29
N ALA A 56 -5.12 3.96 -6.15
CA ALA A 56 -4.15 3.05 -5.53
C ALA A 56 -3.80 1.88 -6.47
N CYS A 57 -4.81 1.33 -7.16
CA CYS A 57 -4.58 0.32 -8.18
C CYS A 57 -3.78 0.87 -9.35
N GLU A 58 -4.16 2.02 -9.90
CA GLU A 58 -3.47 2.65 -11.02
C GLU A 58 -1.98 2.87 -10.73
N VAL A 59 -1.63 3.48 -9.59
CA VAL A 59 -0.21 3.68 -9.24
C VAL A 59 0.53 2.37 -8.99
N THR A 60 -0.15 1.32 -8.53
CA THR A 60 0.44 -0.01 -8.36
C THR A 60 0.81 -0.65 -9.71
N LEU A 61 0.02 -0.41 -10.75
CA LEU A 61 0.21 -0.99 -12.10
C LEU A 61 1.23 -0.22 -12.95
N GLN A 62 1.43 1.07 -12.71
CA GLN A 62 2.37 1.92 -13.47
C GLN A 62 3.78 1.32 -13.64
N PRO A 63 4.44 0.79 -12.58
CA PRO A 63 5.78 0.22 -12.70
C PRO A 63 5.82 -1.03 -13.56
N LEU A 64 4.75 -1.85 -13.53
CA LEU A 64 4.64 -3.08 -14.32
C LEU A 64 4.50 -2.80 -15.82
N ARG A 65 3.93 -1.65 -16.20
CA ARG A 65 3.89 -1.19 -17.60
C ARG A 65 5.26 -0.75 -18.12
N ARG A 66 6.17 -0.32 -17.24
CA ARG A 66 7.53 0.13 -17.60
C ARG A 66 8.57 -0.96 -17.54
N TYR A 67 8.47 -1.81 -16.54
CA TYR A 67 9.49 -2.78 -16.18
C TYR A 67 8.83 -4.15 -16.06
N PRO A 68 9.38 -5.21 -16.68
CA PRO A 68 8.84 -6.57 -16.58
C PRO A 68 9.18 -7.19 -15.22
N MET A 69 8.60 -6.64 -14.15
CA MET A 69 8.78 -7.11 -12.77
C MET A 69 8.03 -8.41 -12.53
N ASP A 70 8.53 -9.23 -11.59
CA ASP A 70 7.94 -10.51 -11.23
C ASP A 70 6.89 -10.40 -10.12
N ALA A 71 6.73 -9.22 -9.52
CA ALA A 71 5.72 -8.96 -8.50
C ALA A 71 5.23 -7.49 -8.53
N ALA A 72 3.98 -7.32 -8.13
CA ALA A 72 3.42 -6.05 -7.70
C ALA A 72 3.34 -6.02 -6.16
N ILE A 73 3.44 -4.83 -5.58
CA ILE A 73 3.18 -4.60 -4.17
C ILE A 73 2.04 -3.59 -4.06
N LEU A 74 1.06 -3.87 -3.19
CA LEU A 74 -0.04 -2.97 -2.88
C LEU A 74 0.49 -1.58 -2.54
N PHE A 75 -0.04 -0.56 -3.22
CA PHE A 75 0.14 0.82 -2.78
C PHE A 75 -0.78 1.12 -1.59
N SER A 76 -0.17 1.28 -0.41
CA SER A 76 -0.82 1.66 0.84
C SER A 76 0.23 2.28 1.78
N ASP A 77 -0.15 2.55 3.02
CA ASP A 77 0.75 3.05 4.05
C ASP A 77 0.72 2.17 5.30
N ILE A 78 1.87 2.01 5.96
CA ILE A 78 1.99 1.21 7.18
C ILE A 78 1.26 1.86 8.36
N LEU A 79 1.02 3.16 8.31
CA LEU A 79 0.35 3.94 9.36
C LEU A 79 -1.18 3.91 9.25
N THR A 80 -1.73 3.15 8.31
CA THR A 80 -3.19 2.91 8.21
C THR A 80 -3.75 2.25 9.47
N VAL A 81 -3.00 1.33 10.08
CA VAL A 81 -3.37 0.67 11.35
C VAL A 81 -3.45 1.67 12.51
N PRO A 82 -2.40 2.45 12.83
CA PRO A 82 -2.50 3.44 13.91
C PRO A 82 -3.48 4.59 13.61
N ASP A 83 -3.76 4.91 12.34
CA ASP A 83 -4.86 5.82 11.99
C ASP A 83 -6.22 5.22 12.42
N ALA A 84 -6.48 3.95 12.08
CA ALA A 84 -7.69 3.23 12.48
C ALA A 84 -7.82 3.07 14.02
N LEU A 85 -6.70 2.93 14.73
CA LEU A 85 -6.66 2.90 16.20
C LEU A 85 -7.04 4.24 16.86
N GLY A 86 -7.27 5.30 16.08
CA GLY A 86 -7.79 6.58 16.56
C GLY A 86 -6.71 7.58 17.01
N LEU A 87 -5.46 7.40 16.58
CA LEU A 87 -4.35 8.29 16.94
C LEU A 87 -4.32 9.60 16.14
N GLY A 88 -5.14 9.69 15.08
CA GLY A 88 -5.30 10.88 14.25
C GLY A 88 -4.06 11.16 13.41
N LEU A 89 -3.82 10.33 12.39
CA LEU A 89 -2.72 10.48 11.46
C LEU A 89 -2.90 11.74 10.60
N TYR A 90 -1.84 12.50 10.41
CA TYR A 90 -1.77 13.57 9.42
C TYR A 90 -0.37 13.65 8.83
N PHE A 91 -0.26 14.28 7.66
CA PHE A 91 1.02 14.49 6.99
C PHE A 91 1.35 15.97 6.99
N GLU A 92 2.50 16.32 7.54
CA GLU A 92 3.05 17.67 7.51
C GLU A 92 4.05 17.79 6.36
N GLU A 93 3.90 18.84 5.55
CA GLU A 93 4.73 19.03 4.38
C GLU A 93 6.19 19.24 4.77
N GLY A 94 7.09 18.46 4.17
CA GLY A 94 8.52 18.50 4.48
C GLY A 94 8.94 17.71 5.72
N GLU A 95 8.03 17.45 6.67
CA GLU A 95 8.36 16.75 7.93
C GLU A 95 7.91 15.29 7.98
N GLY A 96 6.88 14.93 7.21
CA GLY A 96 6.36 13.56 7.14
C GLY A 96 5.14 13.30 8.03
N PRO A 97 4.84 12.04 8.36
CA PRO A 97 3.65 11.69 9.12
C PRO A 97 3.79 12.03 10.61
N LYS A 98 2.70 12.54 11.19
CA LYS A 98 2.56 12.83 12.62
C LYS A 98 1.22 12.32 13.14
N PHE A 99 1.12 12.18 14.46
CA PHE A 99 -0.10 11.81 15.15
C PHE A 99 -0.54 12.90 16.11
N ARG A 100 -1.85 13.12 16.22
CA ARG A 100 -2.43 14.03 17.21
C ARG A 100 -2.35 13.46 18.63
N LYS A 101 -2.34 12.14 18.75
CA LYS A 101 -2.24 11.43 20.04
C LYS A 101 -1.05 10.47 20.01
N THR A 102 -0.38 10.33 21.15
CA THR A 102 0.71 9.36 21.34
C THR A 102 0.39 8.46 22.51
N VAL A 103 0.70 7.16 22.41
CA VAL A 103 0.51 6.20 23.51
C VAL A 103 1.72 6.25 24.43
N ARG A 104 1.53 6.68 25.68
CA ARG A 104 2.62 6.82 26.68
C ARG A 104 2.29 6.18 28.03
N SER A 105 1.04 5.81 28.25
CA SER A 105 0.54 5.22 29.49
C SER A 105 -0.38 4.03 29.22
N GLU A 106 -0.64 3.23 30.26
CA GLU A 106 -1.63 2.15 30.21
C GLU A 106 -3.04 2.66 29.89
N ALA A 107 -3.39 3.86 30.38
CA ALA A 107 -4.66 4.52 30.07
C ALA A 107 -4.76 4.88 28.58
N ASP A 108 -3.68 5.34 27.95
CA ASP A 108 -3.67 5.62 26.50
C ASP A 108 -3.87 4.34 25.69
N LEU A 109 -3.27 3.24 26.14
CA LEU A 109 -3.41 1.92 25.50
C LEU A 109 -4.86 1.41 25.63
N ALA A 110 -5.45 1.51 26.83
CA ALA A 110 -6.84 1.14 27.07
C ALA A 110 -7.85 2.00 26.29
N GLY A 111 -7.46 3.23 25.92
CA GLY A 111 -8.27 4.17 25.15
C GLY A 111 -8.19 4.01 23.63
N LEU A 112 -7.42 3.04 23.11
CA LEU A 112 -7.36 2.78 21.67
C LEU A 112 -8.67 2.20 21.14
N ASN A 113 -9.02 2.53 19.91
CA ASN A 113 -10.15 1.91 19.24
C ASN A 113 -9.88 0.41 19.05
N THR A 114 -10.90 -0.41 19.26
CA THR A 114 -10.89 -1.77 18.70
C THR A 114 -11.11 -1.66 17.20
N ILE A 115 -10.26 -2.30 16.41
CA ILE A 115 -10.33 -2.23 14.95
C ILE A 115 -10.70 -3.58 14.34
N SER A 116 -11.56 -3.55 13.34
CA SER A 116 -11.85 -4.65 12.42
C SER A 116 -11.15 -4.36 11.10
N ALA A 117 -10.31 -5.28 10.63
CA ALA A 117 -9.58 -5.09 9.38
C ALA A 117 -10.52 -5.00 8.16
N GLU A 118 -11.71 -5.60 8.24
CA GLU A 118 -12.68 -5.59 7.15
C GLU A 118 -13.42 -4.25 7.07
N ASP A 119 -13.72 -3.64 8.22
CA ASP A 119 -14.49 -2.40 8.30
C ASP A 119 -13.57 -1.17 8.24
N ASP A 120 -12.64 -1.06 9.20
CA ASP A 120 -11.81 0.14 9.39
C ASP A 120 -10.70 0.26 8.34
N LEU A 121 -10.28 -0.88 7.77
CA LEU A 121 -9.28 -0.95 6.69
C LEU A 121 -9.91 -1.49 5.38
N GLY A 122 -11.23 -1.39 5.25
CA GLY A 122 -11.97 -1.89 4.09
C GLY A 122 -11.49 -1.33 2.75
N TYR A 123 -11.00 -0.08 2.73
CA TYR A 123 -10.40 0.53 1.54
C TYR A 123 -9.10 -0.15 1.11
N VAL A 124 -8.28 -0.61 2.06
CA VAL A 124 -7.06 -1.40 1.79
C VAL A 124 -7.45 -2.72 1.14
N MET A 125 -8.46 -3.39 1.70
CA MET A 125 -8.97 -4.66 1.17
C MET A 125 -9.61 -4.48 -0.22
N ALA A 126 -10.29 -3.36 -0.44
CA ALA A 126 -10.82 -3.00 -1.76
C ALA A 126 -9.69 -2.81 -2.78
N ALA A 127 -8.63 -2.09 -2.43
CA ALA A 127 -7.46 -1.92 -3.29
C ALA A 127 -6.79 -3.27 -3.62
N VAL A 128 -6.62 -4.17 -2.64
CA VAL A 128 -6.11 -5.53 -2.86
C VAL A 128 -6.97 -6.29 -3.87
N ARG A 129 -8.30 -6.25 -3.72
CA ARG A 129 -9.24 -6.92 -4.64
C ARG A 129 -9.17 -6.33 -6.04
N THR A 130 -9.12 -5.01 -6.16
CA THR A 130 -8.98 -4.32 -7.46
C THR A 130 -7.67 -4.70 -8.14
N ILE A 131 -6.53 -4.57 -7.44
CA ILE A 131 -5.20 -4.89 -7.98
C ILE A 131 -5.09 -6.35 -8.40
N ARG A 132 -5.71 -7.27 -7.65
CA ARG A 132 -5.69 -8.69 -8.00
C ARG A 132 -6.51 -9.03 -9.24
N ARG A 133 -7.53 -8.21 -9.54
CA ARG A 133 -8.41 -8.40 -10.70
C ARG A 133 -7.76 -7.91 -11.99
N GLU A 134 -7.10 -6.76 -11.93
CA GLU A 134 -6.38 -6.14 -13.06
C GLU A 134 -5.05 -6.86 -13.38
#